data_AF-A0A529NRS3-F1
#
_entry.id   AF-A0A529NRS3-F1
#
_cell.length_a   1.000
_cell.length_b   1.000
_cell.length_c   1.000
_cell.angle_alpha   90.00
_cell.angle_beta   90.00
_cell.angle_gamma   90.00
#
_symmetry.space_group_name_H-M   'P 1'
#
loop_
_entity.id
_entity.type
_entity.pdbx_description
1 polymer ?
#
loop_
_entity_poly.entity_id
_entity_poly.type
_entity_poly.pdbx_seq_one_letter_code
_entity_poly.pdbx_strand_id
1 'polypeptide(L)'
;MFTWYKELTERERNTFWGCFAGWAVDAMDAQLFSFVLPILIAAWGMSTAQAGYLATATLLSAAIGGWACGYLADRFGRARIMQLTILWFCSFTFLAGFAQDFQQLMF
;
A
#
# COMPACT_ATOMS: atom_id res chain seq x y z
N MET A 1 11.08 -27.35 13.47
CA MET A 1 10.60 -25.95 13.58
C MET A 1 9.69 -25.51 12.43
N PHE A 2 9.72 -26.13 11.23
CA PHE A 2 8.79 -25.81 10.11
C PHE A 2 7.65 -26.82 9.92
N THR A 3 7.29 -27.58 10.95
CA THR A 3 6.27 -28.65 10.86
C THR A 3 4.89 -28.09 10.49
N TRP A 4 4.55 -26.90 11.00
CA TRP A 4 3.30 -26.21 10.72
C TRP A 4 3.06 -25.98 9.21
N TYR A 5 4.12 -25.72 8.43
CA TYR A 5 4.01 -25.43 7.00
C TYR A 5 3.71 -26.67 6.17
N LYS A 6 4.12 -27.84 6.66
CA LYS A 6 3.85 -29.14 6.03
C LYS A 6 2.46 -29.67 6.37
N GLU A 7 1.84 -29.17 7.43
CA GLU A 7 0.47 -29.52 7.84
C GLU A 7 -0.60 -28.68 7.12
N LEU A 8 -0.21 -27.57 6.47
CA LEU A 8 -1.10 -26.71 5.71
C LEU A 8 -1.57 -27.39 4.40
N THR A 9 -2.86 -27.28 4.12
CA THR A 9 -3.41 -27.62 2.81
C THR A 9 -2.89 -26.68 1.73
N GLU A 10 -2.93 -27.13 0.48
CA GLU A 10 -2.42 -26.38 -0.68
C GLU A 10 -3.05 -24.98 -0.82
N ARG A 11 -4.33 -24.82 -0.43
CA ARG A 11 -5.04 -23.54 -0.41
C ARG A 11 -4.52 -22.59 0.68
N GLU A 12 -4.23 -23.10 1.87
CA GLU A 12 -3.74 -22.28 2.99
C GLU A 12 -2.31 -21.80 2.73
N ARG A 13 -1.47 -22.67 2.14
CA ARG A 13 -0.12 -22.30 1.68
C ARG A 13 -0.16 -21.21 0.60
N ASN A 14 -1.04 -21.33 -0.38
CA ASN A 14 -1.20 -20.30 -1.42
C ASN A 14 -1.71 -18.97 -0.83
N THR A 15 -2.59 -19.03 0.17
CA THR A 15 -3.09 -17.84 0.86
C THR A 15 -1.97 -17.18 1.67
N PHE A 16 -1.14 -17.96 2.36
CA PHE A 16 0.03 -17.46 3.08
C PHE A 16 0.99 -16.71 2.16
N TRP A 17 1.36 -17.30 1.02
CA TRP A 17 2.22 -16.63 0.04
C TRP A 17 1.55 -15.40 -0.58
N GLY A 18 0.24 -15.42 -0.81
CA GLY A 18 -0.52 -14.25 -1.26
C GLY A 18 -0.46 -13.10 -0.25
N CYS A 19 -0.72 -13.38 1.03
CA CYS A 19 -0.59 -12.39 2.10
C CYS A 19 0.84 -11.87 2.23
N PHE A 20 1.83 -12.76 2.19
CA PHE A 20 3.23 -12.42 2.35
C PHE A 20 3.73 -11.55 1.20
N ALA A 21 3.39 -11.89 -0.04
CA ALA A 21 3.71 -11.09 -1.21
C ALA A 21 3.04 -9.72 -1.15
N GLY A 22 1.76 -9.66 -0.79
CA GLY A 22 1.05 -8.39 -0.62
C GLY A 22 1.71 -7.49 0.43
N TRP A 23 2.07 -8.06 1.58
CA TRP A 23 2.80 -7.33 2.62
C TRP A 23 4.20 -6.88 2.16
N ALA A 24 4.94 -7.74 1.45
CA ALA A 24 6.26 -7.39 0.94
C ALA A 24 6.21 -6.23 -0.07
N VAL A 25 5.20 -6.22 -0.95
CA VAL A 25 4.98 -5.14 -1.92
C VAL A 25 4.62 -3.83 -1.20
N ASP A 26 3.72 -3.88 -0.22
CA ASP A 26 3.34 -2.71 0.59
C ASP A 26 4.54 -2.11 1.35
N ALA A 27 5.36 -2.97 1.97
CA ALA A 27 6.59 -2.54 2.64
C ALA A 27 7.61 -1.93 1.65
N MET A 28 7.74 -2.50 0.46
CA MET A 28 8.60 -1.97 -0.59
C MET A 28 8.13 -0.58 -1.06
N ASP A 29 6.83 -0.38 -1.23
CA ASP A 29 6.23 0.89 -1.66
C ASP A 29 6.49 2.01 -0.63
N ALA A 30 6.24 1.74 0.65
CA ALA A 30 6.53 2.68 1.74
C ALA A 30 8.01 3.09 1.77
N GLN A 31 8.91 2.15 1.45
CA GLN A 31 10.35 2.40 1.44
C GLN A 31 10.79 3.18 0.19
N LEU A 32 10.22 2.85 -0.98
CA LEU A 32 10.41 3.61 -2.21
C LEU A 32 9.94 5.05 -2.07
N PHE A 33 8.79 5.29 -1.42
CA PHE A 33 8.28 6.63 -1.17
C PHE A 33 9.31 7.50 -0.43
N SER A 34 9.97 6.94 0.60
CA SER A 34 11.01 7.66 1.35
C SER A 34 12.24 8.03 0.50
N PHE A 35 12.55 7.26 -0.55
CA PHE A 35 13.65 7.55 -1.47
C PHE A 35 13.25 8.52 -2.58
N VAL A 36 12.01 8.42 -3.07
CA VAL A 36 11.49 9.24 -4.18
C VAL A 36 11.13 10.65 -3.72
N LEU A 37 10.67 10.82 -2.48
CA LEU A 37 10.27 12.13 -1.94
C LEU A 37 11.34 13.24 -2.12
N PRO A 38 12.62 13.07 -1.75
CA PRO A 38 13.64 14.09 -2.00
C PRO A 38 13.94 14.34 -3.48
N ILE A 39 13.79 13.32 -4.34
CA ILE A 39 13.96 13.46 -5.78
C ILE A 39 12.84 14.31 -6.37
N LEU A 40 11.59 14.09 -5.95
CA LEU A 40 10.44 14.90 -6.37
C LEU A 40 10.56 16.35 -5.92
N ILE A 41 11.06 16.60 -4.69
CA ILE A 41 11.34 17.95 -4.20
C ILE A 41 12.31 18.68 -5.15
N ALA A 42 13.38 18.00 -5.57
CA ALA A 42 14.37 18.57 -6.48
C ALA A 42 13.85 18.72 -7.93
N ALA A 43 13.08 17.74 -8.42
CA ALA A 43 12.58 17.73 -9.80
C ALA A 43 11.44 18.72 -10.06
N TRP A 44 10.53 18.88 -9.09
CA TRP A 44 9.37 19.77 -9.21
C TRP A 44 9.55 21.10 -8.47
N GLY A 45 10.71 21.35 -7.86
CA GLY A 45 11.00 22.59 -7.13
C GLY A 45 10.07 22.81 -5.94
N MET A 46 9.53 21.73 -5.35
CA MET A 46 8.57 21.81 -4.25
C MET A 46 9.22 22.33 -2.97
N SER A 47 8.44 23.02 -2.14
CA SER A 47 8.92 23.39 -0.81
C SER A 47 8.89 22.19 0.14
N THR A 48 9.79 22.17 1.14
CA THR A 48 9.79 21.16 2.20
C THR A 48 8.46 21.08 2.96
N ALA A 49 7.72 22.20 3.04
CA ALA A 49 6.37 22.22 3.59
C ALA A 49 5.38 21.38 2.76
N GLN A 50 5.42 21.47 1.43
CA GLN A 50 4.55 20.66 0.55
C GLN A 50 4.85 19.16 0.65
N ALA A 51 6.12 18.79 0.76
CA ALA A 51 6.52 17.39 1.01
C ALA A 51 6.03 16.89 2.38
N GLY A 52 6.07 17.73 3.41
CA GLY A 52 5.50 17.42 4.72
C GLY A 52 3.98 17.22 4.67
N TYR A 53 3.27 18.03 3.88
CA TYR A 53 1.83 17.84 3.64
C TYR A 53 1.54 16.50 2.96
N LEU A 54 2.32 16.13 1.95
CA LEU A 54 2.17 14.85 1.25
C LEU A 54 2.35 13.67 2.21
N ALA A 55 3.44 13.66 2.98
CA ALA A 55 3.69 12.61 3.98
C ALA A 55 2.57 12.53 5.03
N THR A 56 2.06 13.69 5.49
CA THR A 56 0.95 13.73 6.45
C THR A 56 -0.35 13.18 5.85
N ALA A 57 -0.65 13.54 4.60
CA ALA A 57 -1.81 13.03 3.88
C ALA A 57 -1.75 11.52 3.69
N THR A 58 -0.58 10.96 3.37
CA THR A 58 -0.35 9.51 3.29
C THR A 58 -0.58 8.81 4.62
N LEU A 59 -0.12 9.40 5.73
CA LEU A 59 -0.36 8.84 7.08
C LEU A 59 -1.84 8.90 7.46
N LEU A 60 -2.51 10.00 7.14
CA LEU A 60 -3.93 10.17 7.43
C LEU A 60 -4.79 9.19 6.62
N SER A 61 -4.48 9.04 5.33
CA SER A 61 -5.17 8.11 4.44
C SER A 61 -4.94 6.66 4.86
N ALA A 62 -3.72 6.31 5.29
CA ALA A 62 -3.42 4.99 5.85
C ALA A 62 -4.21 4.72 7.15
N ALA A 63 -4.32 5.71 8.04
CA ALA A 63 -5.08 5.57 9.28
C ALA A 63 -6.58 5.35 9.02
N ILE A 64 -7.18 6.18 8.16
CA ILE A 64 -8.60 6.09 7.78
C ILE A 64 -8.85 4.79 7.00
N GLY A 65 -7.99 4.48 6.04
CA GLY A 65 -8.07 3.29 5.20
C GLY A 65 -7.94 2.01 6.01
N GLY A 66 -6.99 1.96 6.96
CA GLY A 66 -6.81 0.81 7.86
C GLY A 66 -8.03 0.55 8.74
N TRP A 67 -8.63 1.60 9.32
CA TRP A 67 -9.84 1.47 10.11
C TRP A 67 -11.05 1.03 9.28
N ALA A 68 -11.27 1.67 8.12
CA ALA A 68 -12.37 1.33 7.22
C ALA A 68 -12.23 -0.09 6.64
N CYS A 69 -11.04 -0.46 6.16
CA CYS A 69 -10.76 -1.79 5.63
C CYS A 69 -10.83 -2.86 6.73
N GLY A 70 -10.40 -2.56 7.95
CA GLY A 70 -10.54 -3.46 9.10
C GLY A 70 -12.01 -3.75 9.41
N TYR A 71 -12.84 -2.70 9.51
CA TYR A 71 -14.29 -2.86 9.70
C TYR A 71 -14.95 -3.66 8.56
N LEU A 72 -14.58 -3.38 7.32
CA LEU A 72 -15.09 -4.12 6.16
C LEU A 72 -14.62 -5.58 6.15
N ALA A 73 -13.38 -5.86 6.56
CA ALA A 73 -12.82 -7.21 6.61
C ALA A 73 -13.56 -8.10 7.61
N ASP A 74 -13.96 -7.54 8.75
CA ASP A 74 -14.73 -8.26 9.76
C ASP A 74 -16.19 -8.50 9.32
N ARG A 75 -16.76 -7.62 8.47
CA ARG A 75 -18.17 -7.74 8.02
C ARG A 75 -18.36 -8.55 6.73
N PHE A 76 -17.48 -8.41 5.75
CA PHE A 76 -17.64 -9.00 4.40
C PHE A 76 -16.72 -10.20 4.14
N GLY A 77 -15.86 -10.53 5.12
CA GLY A 77 -14.94 -11.65 5.06
C GLY A 77 -13.52 -11.23 4.66
N ARG A 78 -12.55 -11.61 5.49
CA ARG A 78 -11.13 -11.21 5.40
C ARG A 78 -10.49 -11.45 4.02
N ALA A 79 -10.76 -12.60 3.39
CA ALA A 79 -10.13 -12.95 2.11
C ALA A 79 -10.60 -12.08 0.94
N ARG A 80 -11.89 -11.70 0.90
CA ARG A 80 -12.44 -10.87 -0.19
C ARG A 80 -11.96 -9.43 -0.08
N ILE A 81 -11.93 -8.89 1.13
CA ILE A 81 -11.45 -7.53 1.37
C ILE A 81 -9.95 -7.43 1.07
N MET A 82 -9.15 -8.43 1.43
CA MET A 82 -7.72 -8.44 1.10
C MET A 82 -7.47 -8.42 -0.41
N GLN A 83 -8.27 -9.16 -1.20
CA GLN A 83 -8.17 -9.10 -2.66
C GLN A 83 -8.56 -7.72 -3.20
N LEU A 84 -9.62 -7.11 -2.66
CA LEU A 84 -10.07 -5.77 -3.05
C LEU A 84 -9.03 -4.69 -2.71
N THR A 85 -8.39 -4.75 -1.54
CA THR A 85 -7.35 -3.78 -1.17
C THR A 85 -6.11 -3.93 -2.03
N ILE A 86 -5.73 -5.16 -2.42
CA ILE A 86 -4.62 -5.40 -3.35
C ILE A 86 -4.97 -4.84 -4.75
N LEU A 87 -6.18 -5.10 -5.26
CA LEU A 87 -6.62 -4.55 -6.55
C LEU A 87 -6.66 -3.02 -6.54
N TRP A 88 -7.15 -2.44 -5.45
CA TRP A 88 -7.15 -0.99 -5.24
C TRP A 88 -5.72 -0.46 -5.28
N PHE A 89 -4.84 -1.01 -4.45
CA PHE A 89 -3.41 -0.63 -4.42
C PHE A 89 -2.77 -0.70 -5.81
N CYS A 90 -2.85 -1.85 -6.50
CA CYS A 90 -2.25 -2.01 -7.83
C CYS A 90 -2.79 -1.02 -8.85
N SER A 91 -4.09 -0.69 -8.81
CA SER A 91 -4.70 0.26 -9.72
C SER A 91 -4.19 1.69 -9.49
N PHE A 92 -4.09 2.10 -8.22
CA PHE A 92 -3.56 3.42 -7.86
C PHE A 92 -2.06 3.54 -8.10
N THR A 93 -1.26 2.51 -7.80
CA THR A 93 0.17 2.49 -8.14
C THR A 93 0.40 2.60 -9.64
N PHE A 94 -0.43 1.92 -10.45
CA PHE A 94 -0.37 2.05 -11.90
C PHE A 94 -0.70 3.47 -12.37
N LEU A 95 -1.76 4.08 -11.81
CA LEU A 95 -2.15 5.47 -12.09
C LEU A 95 -1.07 6.48 -11.66
N ALA A 96 -0.42 6.26 -10.51
CA ALA A 96 0.66 7.11 -10.02
C ALA A 96 1.86 7.13 -10.97
N GLY A 97 2.10 6.05 -11.73
CA GLY A 97 3.12 6.01 -12.79
C GLY A 97 2.87 6.98 -13.95
N PHE A 98 1.64 7.45 -14.14
CA PHE A 98 1.27 8.45 -15.15
C PHE A 98 1.18 9.88 -14.59
N ALA A 99 1.39 10.08 -13.29
CA ALA A 99 1.33 11.41 -12.69
C ALA A 99 2.51 12.27 -13.17
N GLN A 100 2.21 13.39 -13.84
CA GLN A 100 3.22 14.31 -14.36
C GLN A 100 3.49 15.50 -13.42
N ASP A 101 2.60 15.75 -12.46
CA ASP A 101 2.67 16.90 -11.54
C ASP A 101 2.35 16.52 -10.10
N PHE A 102 2.89 17.28 -9.13
CA PHE A 102 2.65 17.12 -7.69
C PHE A 102 1.15 17.07 -7.35
N GLN A 103 0.35 17.89 -8.03
CA GLN A 103 -1.07 17.97 -7.79
C GLN A 103 -1.83 16.74 -8.31
N GLN A 104 -1.33 16.07 -9.36
CA GLN A 104 -1.86 14.79 -9.86
C GLN A 104 -1.38 13.59 -9.03
N LEU A 105 -0.27 13.72 -8.31
CA LEU A 105 0.22 12.69 -7.40
C LEU A 105 -0.49 12.75 -6.03
N MET A 106 -0.98 13.93 -5.64
CA MET A 106 -1.67 14.16 -4.36
C MET A 106 -3.19 13.94 -4.42
N PHE A 107 -3.84 14.15 -5.57
CA PHE A 107 -5.28 14.00 -5.79
C PHE A 107 -5.59 12.85 -6.73
#